data_AF-A0A3P7M8X7-F1
#
_entry.id   AF-A0A3P7M8X7-F1
#
_cell.length_a   1.000
_cell.length_b   1.000
_cell.length_c   1.000
_cell.angle_alpha   90.00
_cell.angle_beta   90.00
_cell.angle_gamma   90.00
#
_symmetry.space_group_name_H-M   'P 1'
#
loop_
_entity.id
_entity.type
_entity.pdbx_description
1 polymer ?
#
loop_
_entity_poly.entity_id
_entity_poly.type
_entity_poly.pdbx_seq_one_letter_code
_entity_poly.pdbx_strand_id
1 'polypeptide(L)'
;FNGQPIYAELSPVTDFRESRCRQHEVTTCYKGGFCNFMHLKAISSELGEKLFGRRGRYADEAGHYPSAKRDRRRDRSPRDRSRDEWRERERGRRY
;
A
#
# COMPACT_ATOMS: atom_id res chain seq x y z
N PHE A 1 -3.29 9.46 -24.93
CA PHE A 1 -3.09 10.40 -23.82
C PHE A 1 -2.33 11.62 -24.35
N ASN A 2 -2.85 12.86 -24.17
CA ASN A 2 -2.27 14.09 -24.74
C ASN A 2 -1.83 13.98 -26.22
N GLY A 3 -2.68 13.42 -27.08
CA GLY A 3 -2.39 13.28 -28.51
C GLY A 3 -1.42 12.15 -28.90
N GLN A 4 -0.90 11.37 -27.95
CA GLN A 4 -0.05 10.20 -28.19
C GLN A 4 -0.77 8.88 -27.87
N PRO A 5 -0.46 7.77 -28.59
CA PRO A 5 -1.00 6.45 -28.27
C PRO A 5 -0.53 5.97 -26.89
N ILE A 6 -1.32 5.12 -26.25
CA ILE A 6 -1.00 4.50 -24.95
C ILE A 6 -0.45 3.09 -25.22
N TYR A 7 0.77 2.82 -24.74
CA TYR A 7 1.36 1.49 -24.74
C TYR A 7 1.23 0.88 -23.35
N ALA A 8 0.70 -0.35 -23.26
CA ALA A 8 0.52 -1.06 -22.00
C ALA A 8 0.91 -2.53 -22.15
N GLU A 9 1.73 -3.02 -21.21
CA GLU A 9 2.17 -4.41 -21.13
C GLU A 9 2.04 -4.91 -19.68
N LEU A 10 2.10 -6.24 -19.50
CA LEU A 10 2.09 -6.84 -18.17
C LEU A 10 3.44 -6.64 -17.50
N SER A 11 3.45 -6.04 -16.32
CA SER A 11 4.67 -5.86 -15.53
C SER A 11 4.94 -7.10 -14.66
N PRO A 12 6.19 -7.59 -14.62
CA PRO A 12 6.59 -8.65 -13.68
C PRO A 12 6.72 -8.13 -12.24
N VAL A 13 6.59 -6.82 -12.00
CA VAL A 13 6.72 -6.22 -10.66
C VAL A 13 5.52 -6.64 -9.80
N THR A 14 5.81 -7.41 -8.75
CA THR A 14 4.81 -7.91 -7.79
C THR A 14 4.76 -7.09 -6.50
N ASP A 15 5.89 -6.55 -6.04
CA ASP A 15 5.99 -5.74 -4.83
C ASP A 15 6.77 -4.44 -5.07
N PHE A 16 6.06 -3.31 -4.97
CA PHE A 16 6.66 -1.99 -5.10
C PHE A 16 7.67 -1.67 -4.00
N ARG A 17 7.58 -2.29 -2.82
CA ARG A 17 8.51 -2.04 -1.71
C ARG A 17 9.93 -2.50 -2.03
N GLU A 18 10.07 -3.51 -2.89
CA GLU A 18 11.38 -4.05 -3.28
C GLU A 18 11.94 -3.34 -4.52
N SER A 19 11.07 -2.80 -5.37
CA SER A 19 11.46 -2.15 -6.63
C SER A 19 11.73 -0.64 -6.52
N ARG A 20 11.50 -0.03 -5.34
CA ARG A 20 11.72 1.39 -5.08
C ARG A 20 13.11 1.68 -4.50
N CYS A 21 13.64 2.87 -4.80
CA CYS A 21 14.94 3.29 -4.28
C CYS A 21 14.82 3.75 -2.83
N ARG A 22 15.37 2.98 -1.89
CA ARG A 22 15.35 3.32 -0.45
C ARG A 22 16.08 4.63 -0.13
N GLN A 23 17.13 4.96 -0.87
CA GLN A 23 17.87 6.21 -0.66
C GLN A 23 17.03 7.43 -1.02
N HIS A 24 16.21 7.33 -2.07
CA HIS A 24 15.31 8.41 -2.50
C HIS A 24 14.09 8.59 -1.58
N GLU A 25 13.79 7.60 -0.72
CA GLU A 25 12.66 7.71 0.21
C GLU A 25 12.99 8.59 1.42
N VAL A 26 14.23 8.52 1.90
CA VAL A 26 14.66 9.24 3.11
C VAL A 26 15.36 10.55 2.75
N THR A 27 16.14 10.55 1.68
CA THR A 27 16.94 11.70 1.24
C THR A 27 16.99 11.76 -0.29
N THR A 28 18.06 12.32 -0.86
CA THR A 28 18.30 12.37 -2.30
C THR A 28 19.18 11.20 -2.73
N CYS A 29 18.75 10.43 -3.72
CA CYS A 29 19.60 9.41 -4.34
C CYS A 29 20.64 10.06 -5.28
N TYR A 30 21.93 9.84 -4.99
CA TYR A 30 23.05 10.41 -5.76
C TYR A 30 23.26 9.78 -7.15
N LYS A 31 22.61 8.65 -7.44
CA LYS A 31 22.71 8.00 -8.77
C LYS A 31 21.95 8.76 -9.85
N GLY A 32 21.02 9.64 -9.48
CA GLY A 32 20.21 10.41 -10.44
C GLY A 32 19.53 9.50 -11.45
N GLY A 33 19.71 9.81 -12.74
CA GLY A 33 19.16 9.02 -13.86
C GLY A 33 19.78 7.64 -14.06
N PHE A 34 20.88 7.31 -13.36
CA PHE A 34 21.50 5.98 -13.39
C PHE A 34 20.99 5.05 -12.29
N CYS A 35 19.97 5.47 -11.54
CA CYS A 35 19.32 4.61 -10.56
C CYS A 35 18.38 3.62 -11.28
N ASN A 36 18.61 2.32 -11.07
CA ASN A 36 17.75 1.27 -11.64
C ASN A 36 16.48 1.01 -10.80
N PHE A 37 16.34 1.69 -9.67
CA PHE A 37 15.18 1.58 -8.79
C PHE A 37 14.24 2.77 -8.99
N MET A 38 12.95 2.56 -8.75
CA MET A 38 11.95 3.59 -8.96
C MET A 38 12.10 4.73 -7.94
N HIS A 39 12.17 5.97 -8.45
CA HIS A 39 12.03 7.20 -7.67
C HIS A 39 10.58 7.68 -7.79
N LEU A 40 9.76 7.36 -6.79
CA LEU A 40 8.35 7.73 -6.83
C LEU A 40 8.15 9.22 -6.50
N LYS A 41 7.23 9.84 -7.23
CA LYS A 41 6.76 11.20 -6.96
C LYS A 41 5.50 11.14 -6.11
N ALA A 42 5.59 11.60 -4.87
CA ALA A 42 4.43 11.72 -3.99
C ALA A 42 3.44 12.75 -4.54
N ILE A 43 2.15 12.46 -4.38
CA ILE A 43 1.07 13.41 -4.66
C ILE A 43 0.86 14.31 -3.44
N SER A 44 0.20 15.47 -3.63
CA SER A 44 -0.19 16.30 -2.49
C SER A 44 -1.17 15.56 -1.57
N SER A 45 -1.09 15.82 -0.26
CA SER A 45 -1.97 15.21 0.73
C SER A 45 -3.45 15.50 0.45
N GLU A 46 -3.78 16.70 -0.04
CA GLU A 46 -5.14 17.08 -0.40
C GLU A 46 -5.69 16.23 -1.56
N LEU A 47 -4.88 16.03 -2.61
CA LEU A 47 -5.27 15.18 -3.73
C LEU A 47 -5.38 13.72 -3.29
N GLY A 48 -4.43 13.27 -2.48
CA GLY A 48 -4.44 11.90 -1.98
C GLY A 48 -5.60 11.62 -1.01
N GLU A 49 -6.05 12.58 -0.22
CA GLU A 49 -7.25 12.45 0.60
C GLU A 49 -8.51 12.35 -0.25
N LYS A 50 -8.63 13.16 -1.32
CA LYS A 50 -9.73 13.06 -2.29
C LYS A 50 -9.77 11.69 -2.98
N LEU A 51 -8.61 11.14 -3.33
CA LEU A 51 -8.49 9.85 -4.03
C LEU A 51 -8.62 8.63 -3.11
N PHE A 52 -8.08 8.72 -1.89
CA PHE A 52 -7.83 7.56 -1.02
C PHE A 52 -8.40 7.69 0.40
N GLY A 53 -8.69 8.90 0.88
CA GLY A 53 -9.22 9.16 2.22
C GLY A 53 -10.56 8.46 2.47
N ARG A 54 -11.47 8.48 1.48
CA ARG A 54 -12.74 7.72 1.55
C ARG A 54 -12.56 6.20 1.70
N ARG A 55 -11.38 5.68 1.35
CA ARG A 55 -11.03 4.25 1.46
C ARG A 55 -10.28 3.96 2.77
N GLY A 56 -10.22 4.92 3.69
CA GLY A 56 -9.49 4.81 4.96
C GLY A 56 -7.99 4.61 4.78
N ARG A 57 -7.44 5.07 3.64
CA ARG A 57 -6.02 4.94 3.31
C ARG A 57 -5.34 6.29 3.47
N TYR A 58 -4.33 6.30 4.30
CA TYR A 58 -3.51 7.48 4.59
C TYR A 58 -2.11 7.26 4.02
N ALA A 59 -1.46 8.37 3.67
CA ALA A 59 -0.08 8.34 3.24
C ALA A 59 0.84 7.93 4.40
N ASP A 60 1.95 7.27 4.06
CA ASP A 60 3.09 7.13 4.96
C ASP A 60 3.91 8.43 5.06
N GLU A 61 4.97 8.42 5.86
CA GLU A 61 5.88 9.57 6.05
C GLU A 61 6.50 10.06 4.73
N ALA A 62 6.67 9.15 3.77
CA ALA A 62 7.19 9.45 2.45
C ALA A 62 6.09 9.89 1.45
N GLY A 63 4.84 10.07 1.89
CA GLY A 63 3.72 10.54 1.05
C GLY A 63 3.08 9.45 0.18
N HIS A 64 3.34 8.16 0.46
CA HIS A 64 2.83 7.06 -0.35
C HIS A 64 1.61 6.39 0.28
N TYR A 65 0.61 6.11 -0.55
CA TYR A 65 -0.62 5.45 -0.11
C TYR A 65 -0.49 3.94 -0.28
N PRO A 66 -0.74 3.15 0.77
CA PRO A 66 -0.64 1.70 0.68
C PRO A 66 -1.66 1.14 -0.31
N SER A 67 -1.28 0.06 -0.99
CA SER A 67 -2.26 -0.71 -1.77
C SER A 67 -3.39 -1.17 -0.87
N ALA A 68 -4.59 -1.30 -1.44
CA ALA A 68 -5.77 -1.75 -0.69
C ALA A 68 -5.39 -3.05 0.00
N LYS A 69 -5.52 -3.10 1.33
CA LYS A 69 -5.30 -4.34 2.07
C LYS A 69 -6.25 -5.36 1.43
N ARG A 70 -5.70 -6.36 0.74
CA ARG A 70 -6.49 -7.56 0.42
C ARG A 70 -7.08 -7.99 1.74
N ASP A 71 -8.39 -8.11 1.79
CA ASP A 71 -9.10 -8.62 2.95
C ASP A 71 -8.42 -9.89 3.44
N ARG A 72 -7.59 -9.78 4.49
CA ARG A 72 -7.01 -10.93 5.22
C ARG A 72 -8.11 -11.83 5.83
N ARG A 73 -9.38 -11.49 5.63
CA ARG A 73 -10.54 -12.33 5.93
C ARG A 73 -10.61 -13.58 5.04
N ARG A 74 -9.93 -13.59 3.89
CA ARG A 74 -9.93 -14.76 2.99
C ARG A 74 -8.95 -15.87 3.41
N ASP A 75 -7.93 -15.54 4.20
CA ASP A 75 -6.89 -16.50 4.63
C ASP A 75 -7.09 -17.03 6.06
N ARG A 76 -8.10 -16.56 6.80
CA ARG A 76 -8.43 -17.13 8.12
C ARG A 76 -9.18 -18.44 7.93
N SER A 77 -8.59 -19.52 8.42
CA SER A 77 -9.25 -20.82 8.48
C SER A 77 -10.55 -20.73 9.29
N PRO A 78 -11.56 -21.58 9.02
CA PRO A 78 -12.76 -21.65 9.86
C PRO A 78 -12.45 -21.85 11.35
N ARG A 79 -11.32 -22.52 11.68
CA ARG A 79 -10.84 -22.70 13.05
C ARG A 79 -10.45 -21.39 13.72
N ASP A 80 -9.79 -20.48 13.01
CA ASP A 80 -9.40 -19.17 13.56
C ASP A 80 -10.61 -18.32 13.92
N ARG A 81 -11.65 -18.34 13.06
CA ARG A 81 -12.91 -17.63 13.31
C ARG A 81 -13.61 -18.13 14.57
N SER A 82 -13.69 -19.46 14.74
CA SER A 82 -14.29 -20.07 15.93
C SER A 82 -13.54 -19.74 17.21
N ARG A 83 -12.20 -19.62 17.14
CA ARG A 83 -11.37 -19.27 18.28
C ARG A 83 -11.53 -17.81 18.72
N ASP A 84 -11.65 -16.90 17.77
CA ASP A 84 -11.94 -15.48 18.05
C ASP A 84 -13.32 -15.33 18.71
N GLU A 85 -14.33 -16.04 18.20
CA GLU A 85 -15.70 -16.03 18.74
C GLU A 85 -15.77 -16.59 20.17
N TRP A 86 -15.05 -17.68 20.45
CA TRP A 86 -14.90 -18.20 21.81
C TRP A 86 -14.27 -17.18 22.76
N ARG A 87 -13.22 -16.48 22.32
CA ARG A 87 -12.55 -15.45 23.12
C ARG A 87 -13.43 -14.23 23.38
N GLU A 88 -14.22 -13.80 22.42
CA GLU A 88 -15.21 -12.72 22.61
C GLU A 88 -16.28 -13.14 23.62
N ARG A 89 -16.76 -14.38 23.53
CA ARG A 89 -17.75 -14.94 24.47
C ARG A 89 -17.21 -15.03 25.90
N GLU A 90 -15.94 -15.37 26.08
CA GLU A 90 -15.30 -15.34 27.40
C GLU A 90 -15.15 -13.93 27.96
N ARG A 91 -14.79 -12.93 27.13
CA ARG A 91 -14.71 -11.53 27.57
C ARG A 91 -16.06 -10.96 27.98
N GLY A 92 -17.11 -11.28 27.23
CA GLY A 92 -18.48 -10.81 27.53
C GLY A 92 -19.10 -11.47 28.77
N ARG A 93 -18.51 -12.55 29.29
CA ARG A 93 -18.91 -13.19 30.55
C ARG A 93 -18.19 -12.61 31.77
N ARG A 94 -17.19 -11.74 31.54
CA ARG A 94 -16.36 -11.15 32.60
C ARG A 94 -16.84 -9.76 33.03
N TYR A 95 -17.97 -9.30 32.49
CA TYR A 95 -18.69 -8.09 32.84
C TYR A 95 -20.16 -8.42 33.03
#